data_AF-A0A973F8Q6-F1
#
_entry.id   AF-A0A973F8Q6-F1
#
_cell.length_a   1.000
_cell.length_b   1.000
_cell.length_c   1.000
_cell.angle_alpha   90.00
_cell.angle_beta   90.00
_cell.angle_gamma   90.00
#
_symmetry.space_group_name_H-M   'P 1'
#
loop_
_entity.id
_entity.type
_entity.pdbx_description
1 polymer ?
#
loop_
_entity_poly.entity_id
_entity_poly.type
_entity_poly.pdbx_seq_one_letter_code
_entity_poly.pdbx_strand_id
1 'polypeptide(L)'
;MEINQTQLTPKSEALPILQKDTLIPQNAENRNILSSLEKSRIAGDYYVDLIHRSIGRSEGNKPNISSLDQDDQNLLLNIEKSASVHQTEQKVMKELRGWGAKDILMQAYSGTAREQLIQDGSQYTLIETSNGMYQLLVDSHLFEKLRPGVQGLAVKVPNGISYIMIRDYKNKSNEFIRREQEENIPHETHHVIWGFARQDKLVETQESHPEMSKAYSRFQDELLAKACSGGSLVGYSHLSMMDAKALAEFTQKNPELCQEIYSQTNAMNTYLVDVSRTIQNCENVVDSDIILATMKSRSFDELRNNLQELMVEINQQPKKPAATPLPSSWNVV
;
A
#
# COMPACT_ATOMS: atom_id res chain seq x y z
N MET A 1 6.27 77.33 -39.39
CA MET A 1 7.48 77.77 -40.08
C MET A 1 8.61 76.90 -39.58
N GLU A 2 9.14 76.07 -40.49
CA GLU A 2 10.43 75.37 -40.50
C GLU A 2 11.00 74.66 -39.25
N ILE A 3 10.88 73.33 -39.28
CA ILE A 3 11.94 72.29 -39.21
C ILE A 3 13.21 72.58 -38.37
N ASN A 4 13.51 71.69 -37.40
CA ASN A 4 14.77 70.95 -37.46
C ASN A 4 14.80 69.69 -36.59
N GLN A 5 14.92 68.54 -37.26
CA GLN A 5 15.38 67.28 -36.71
C GLN A 5 16.88 67.36 -36.44
N THR A 6 17.33 66.82 -35.31
CA THR A 6 18.75 66.47 -35.14
C THR A 6 18.84 65.10 -34.50
N GLN A 7 19.37 64.17 -35.28
CA GLN A 7 19.80 62.84 -34.88
C GLN A 7 20.97 62.98 -33.90
N LEU A 8 20.93 62.21 -32.81
CA LEU A 8 22.11 61.91 -32.00
C LEU A 8 22.31 60.39 -31.99
N THR A 9 23.46 59.99 -32.51
CA THR A 9 24.03 58.64 -32.48
C THR A 9 24.41 58.26 -31.04
N PRO A 10 24.23 56.99 -30.62
CA PRO A 10 24.90 56.49 -29.43
C PRO A 10 26.33 56.04 -29.79
N LYS A 11 27.30 56.62 -29.07
CA LYS A 11 28.69 56.17 -29.05
C LYS A 11 28.77 54.76 -28.44
N SER A 12 29.49 53.90 -29.15
CA SER A 12 30.05 52.64 -28.69
C SER A 12 31.10 52.91 -27.60
N GLU A 13 30.86 52.43 -26.38
CA GLU A 13 31.91 52.20 -25.38
C GLU A 13 31.93 50.73 -24.99
N ALA A 14 33.14 50.18 -25.00
CA ALA A 14 33.44 48.76 -24.86
C ALA A 14 33.34 48.27 -23.41
N LEU A 15 32.95 47.00 -23.30
CA LEU A 15 32.92 46.17 -22.09
C LEU A 15 34.24 46.15 -21.32
N PRO A 16 34.19 46.06 -19.97
CA PRO A 16 35.10 45.23 -19.20
C PRO A 16 34.49 43.83 -19.01
N ILE A 17 35.22 42.82 -19.48
CA ILE A 17 34.99 41.39 -19.27
C ILE A 17 35.11 41.10 -17.78
N LEU A 18 33.97 40.81 -17.13
CA LEU A 18 33.92 40.22 -15.80
C LEU A 18 34.25 38.72 -15.94
N GLN A 19 35.49 38.36 -15.61
CA GLN A 19 35.87 36.97 -15.33
C GLN A 19 35.02 36.48 -14.15
N LYS A 20 34.02 35.65 -14.43
CA LYS A 20 33.40 34.81 -13.41
C LYS A 20 34.40 33.72 -13.08
N ASP A 21 35.12 33.91 -11.98
CA ASP A 21 35.81 32.82 -11.31
C ASP A 21 34.80 31.71 -11.05
N THR A 22 34.99 30.63 -11.78
CA THR A 22 34.22 29.40 -11.64
C THR A 22 34.76 28.71 -10.40
N LEU A 23 34.19 29.05 -9.24
CA LEU A 23 34.33 28.23 -8.03
C LEU A 23 33.61 26.91 -8.30
N ILE A 24 34.33 25.96 -8.89
CA ILE A 24 33.97 24.55 -8.91
C ILE A 24 33.95 24.10 -7.45
N PRO A 25 32.83 23.63 -6.88
CA PRO A 25 32.87 22.89 -5.64
C PRO A 25 33.54 21.55 -5.93
N GLN A 26 34.86 21.50 -5.80
CA GLN A 26 35.59 20.26 -5.60
C GLN A 26 35.27 19.77 -4.20
N ASN A 27 34.16 19.04 -4.09
CA ASN A 27 33.90 17.95 -3.14
C ASN A 27 32.50 17.40 -3.43
N ALA A 28 32.30 16.88 -4.65
CA ALA A 28 31.31 15.83 -4.86
C ALA A 28 31.93 14.56 -4.26
N GLU A 29 31.78 14.41 -2.94
CA GLU A 29 31.94 13.10 -2.30
C GLU A 29 31.15 12.09 -3.13
N ASN A 30 31.77 10.93 -3.37
CA ASN A 30 31.12 9.73 -3.90
C ASN A 30 29.88 9.40 -3.04
N ARG A 31 28.76 10.07 -3.29
CA ARG A 31 27.45 9.60 -2.87
C ARG A 31 27.22 8.37 -3.73
N ASN A 32 27.37 7.21 -3.10
CA ASN A 32 26.99 5.94 -3.68
C ASN A 32 25.50 6.07 -4.06
N ILE A 33 25.21 6.32 -5.34
CA ILE A 33 23.84 6.48 -5.81
C ILE A 33 23.24 5.08 -5.79
N LEU A 34 22.38 4.82 -4.79
CA LEU A 34 21.65 3.56 -4.72
C LEU A 34 20.84 3.34 -5.99
N SER A 35 20.82 2.10 -6.46
CA SER A 35 19.97 1.67 -7.57
C SER A 35 18.50 1.74 -7.18
N SER A 36 17.59 1.70 -8.16
CA SER A 36 16.15 1.73 -7.88
C SER A 36 15.72 0.52 -7.05
N LEU A 37 16.28 -0.66 -7.34
CA LEU A 37 16.04 -1.88 -6.58
C LEU A 37 16.56 -1.78 -5.14
N GLU A 38 17.76 -1.25 -4.92
CA GLU A 38 18.30 -1.07 -3.57
C GLU A 38 17.44 -0.13 -2.73
N LYS A 39 17.01 1.00 -3.32
CA LYS A 39 16.06 1.92 -2.67
C LYS A 39 14.75 1.22 -2.33
N SER A 40 14.22 0.44 -3.28
CA SER A 40 12.91 -0.20 -3.11
C SER A 40 12.96 -1.31 -2.07
N ARG A 41 14.08 -2.04 -1.96
CA ARG A 41 14.29 -3.02 -0.88
C ARG A 41 14.31 -2.38 0.49
N ILE A 42 15.09 -1.31 0.67
CA ILE A 42 15.17 -0.58 1.94
C ILE A 42 13.80 -0.04 2.36
N ALA A 43 13.07 0.56 1.42
CA ALA A 43 11.73 1.07 1.65
C ALA A 43 10.70 -0.04 1.92
N GLY A 44 10.78 -1.16 1.20
CA GLY A 44 9.95 -2.34 1.38
C GLY A 44 10.15 -2.95 2.76
N ASP A 45 11.39 -3.21 3.16
CA ASP A 45 11.76 -3.73 4.48
C ASP A 45 11.25 -2.81 5.60
N TYR A 46 11.45 -1.50 5.44
CA TYR A 46 10.97 -0.51 6.40
C TYR A 46 9.45 -0.55 6.57
N TYR A 47 8.71 -0.61 5.45
CA TYR A 47 7.26 -0.60 5.48
C TYR A 47 6.70 -1.91 6.04
N VAL A 48 7.24 -3.06 5.65
CA VAL A 48 6.88 -4.36 6.23
C VAL A 48 7.15 -4.38 7.74
N ASP A 49 8.29 -3.83 8.19
CA ASP A 49 8.58 -3.68 9.61
C ASP A 49 7.56 -2.79 10.33
N LEU A 50 7.13 -1.67 9.73
CA LEU A 50 6.05 -0.83 10.27
C LEU A 50 4.74 -1.62 10.45
N ILE A 51 4.34 -2.43 9.45
CA ILE A 51 3.18 -3.30 9.54
C ILE A 51 3.34 -4.30 10.69
N HIS A 52 4.49 -4.96 10.78
CA HIS A 52 4.76 -5.98 11.80
C HIS A 52 4.85 -5.41 13.23
N ARG A 53 5.48 -4.24 13.42
CA ARG A 53 5.48 -3.54 14.72
C ARG A 53 4.08 -3.15 15.16
N SER A 54 3.22 -2.75 14.22
CA SER A 54 1.83 -2.38 14.50
C SER A 54 0.96 -3.56 14.97
N ILE A 55 1.46 -4.79 14.87
CA ILE A 55 0.80 -6.01 15.37
C ILE A 55 1.65 -6.77 16.40
N GLY A 56 2.69 -6.14 16.95
CA GLY A 56 3.52 -6.72 18.00
C GLY A 56 4.38 -7.90 17.53
N ARG A 57 4.70 -8.01 16.24
CA ARG A 57 5.50 -9.11 15.65
C ARG A 57 6.97 -8.76 15.39
N SER A 58 7.36 -7.49 15.51
CA SER A 58 8.75 -7.06 15.32
C SER A 58 9.30 -6.46 16.62
N GLU A 59 10.40 -7.03 17.11
CA GLU A 59 11.18 -6.56 18.26
C GLU A 59 12.57 -6.06 17.83
N GLY A 60 12.84 -6.03 16.52
CA GLY A 60 14.14 -5.71 15.95
C GLY A 60 14.40 -4.20 15.84
N ASN A 61 15.66 -3.88 15.51
CA ASN A 61 16.00 -2.52 15.12
C ASN A 61 15.31 -2.18 13.79
N LYS A 62 14.57 -1.08 13.80
CA LYS A 62 13.94 -0.49 12.63
C LYS A 62 14.95 -0.35 11.47
N PRO A 63 14.61 -0.76 10.24
CA PRO A 63 15.48 -0.61 9.09
C PRO A 63 15.95 0.84 8.90
N ASN A 64 17.24 1.01 8.59
CA ASN A 64 17.82 2.33 8.37
C ASN A 64 17.50 2.84 6.96
N ILE A 65 16.79 3.96 6.87
CA ILE A 65 16.39 4.60 5.61
C ILE A 65 17.22 5.83 5.23
N SER A 66 18.26 6.16 6.01
CA SER A 66 19.08 7.38 5.78
C SER A 66 19.79 7.43 4.43
N SER A 67 19.93 6.28 3.75
CA SER A 67 20.50 6.18 2.41
C SER A 67 19.50 6.40 1.28
N LEU A 68 18.19 6.43 1.56
CA LEU A 68 17.17 6.82 0.59
C LEU A 68 17.27 8.32 0.27
N ASP A 69 16.67 8.75 -0.83
CA ASP A 69 16.53 10.19 -1.07
C ASP A 69 15.54 10.84 -0.09
N GLN A 70 15.63 12.15 0.06
CA GLN A 70 14.87 12.88 1.08
C GLN A 70 13.36 12.75 0.89
N ASP A 71 12.89 12.67 -0.36
CA ASP A 71 11.47 12.55 -0.67
C ASP A 71 10.94 11.17 -0.27
N ASP A 72 11.68 10.11 -0.57
CA ASP A 72 11.33 8.74 -0.16
C ASP A 72 11.38 8.57 1.37
N GLN A 73 12.38 9.16 2.04
CA GLN A 73 12.45 9.18 3.50
C GLN A 73 11.23 9.90 4.11
N ASN A 74 10.91 11.08 3.58
CA ASN A 74 9.79 11.88 4.06
C ASN A 74 8.46 11.14 3.89
N LEU A 75 8.25 10.47 2.75
CA LEU A 75 7.05 9.66 2.50
C LEU A 75 6.88 8.58 3.58
N LEU A 76 7.91 7.76 3.80
CA LEU A 76 7.87 6.66 4.76
C LEU A 76 7.71 7.15 6.21
N LEU A 77 8.45 8.19 6.60
CA LEU A 77 8.37 8.78 7.94
C LEU A 77 7.02 9.44 8.21
N ASN A 78 6.42 10.10 7.21
CA ASN A 78 5.11 10.71 7.35
C ASN A 78 4.01 9.65 7.48
N ILE A 79 4.08 8.54 6.73
CA ILE A 79 3.14 7.42 6.87
C ILE A 79 3.23 6.81 8.27
N GLU A 80 4.44 6.55 8.78
CA GLU A 80 4.61 6.04 10.14
C GLU A 80 4.12 7.04 11.20
N LYS A 81 4.43 8.33 11.03
CA LYS A 81 3.96 9.38 11.94
C LYS A 81 2.43 9.44 11.97
N SER A 82 1.80 9.41 10.79
CA SER A 82 0.34 9.34 10.66
C SER A 82 -0.21 8.12 11.41
N ALA A 83 0.34 6.92 11.15
CA ALA A 83 -0.06 5.71 11.86
C ALA A 83 0.04 5.87 13.38
N SER A 84 1.17 6.38 13.88
CA SER A 84 1.40 6.57 15.32
C SER A 84 0.42 7.57 15.96
N VAL A 85 0.08 8.67 15.26
CA VAL A 85 -0.87 9.67 15.75
C VAL A 85 -2.26 9.06 15.82
N HIS A 86 -2.77 8.48 14.73
CA HIS A 86 -4.11 7.87 14.68
C HIS A 86 -4.24 6.69 15.65
N GLN A 87 -3.21 5.87 15.81
CA GLN A 87 -3.16 4.83 16.84
C GLN A 87 -3.30 5.41 18.26
N THR A 88 -2.53 6.45 18.58
CA THR A 88 -2.62 7.12 19.89
C THR A 88 -4.02 7.70 20.13
N GLU A 89 -4.60 8.35 19.12
CA GLU A 89 -5.95 8.90 19.20
C GLU A 89 -7.01 7.82 19.44
N GLN A 90 -6.93 6.70 18.72
CA GLN A 90 -7.85 5.57 18.92
C GLN A 90 -7.73 4.97 20.32
N LYS A 91 -6.52 4.89 20.87
CA LYS A 91 -6.31 4.45 22.26
C LYS A 91 -6.95 5.38 23.27
N VAL A 92 -6.65 6.67 23.19
CA VAL A 92 -7.25 7.69 24.06
C VAL A 92 -8.77 7.67 23.93
N MET A 93 -9.30 7.55 22.70
CA MET A 93 -10.74 7.44 22.47
C MET A 93 -11.34 6.22 23.14
N LYS A 94 -10.72 5.03 22.99
CA LYS A 94 -11.19 3.79 23.63
C LYS A 94 -11.23 3.94 25.15
N GLU A 95 -10.17 4.46 25.75
CA GLU A 95 -10.02 4.64 27.19
C GLU A 95 -11.04 5.63 27.74
N LEU A 96 -11.19 6.81 27.11
CA LEU A 96 -12.15 7.83 27.54
C LEU A 96 -13.61 7.40 27.40
N ARG A 97 -13.92 6.61 26.36
CA ARG A 97 -15.28 6.12 26.11
C ARG A 97 -15.60 4.83 26.88
N GLY A 98 -14.60 4.16 27.44
CA GLY A 98 -14.76 2.84 28.05
C GLY A 98 -15.22 1.77 27.06
N TRP A 99 -14.90 1.93 25.77
CA TRP A 99 -15.40 1.05 24.71
C TRP A 99 -14.77 -0.35 24.80
N GLY A 100 -15.65 -1.35 24.88
CA GLY A 100 -15.31 -2.76 24.79
C GLY A 100 -15.46 -3.32 23.38
N ALA A 101 -15.29 -4.64 23.25
CA ALA A 101 -15.39 -5.35 21.97
C ALA A 101 -16.74 -5.11 21.28
N LYS A 102 -17.84 -5.15 22.04
CA LYS A 102 -19.20 -4.92 21.52
C LYS A 102 -19.34 -3.52 20.94
N ASP A 103 -18.91 -2.49 21.66
CA ASP A 103 -19.02 -1.09 21.23
C ASP A 103 -18.24 -0.83 19.95
N ILE A 104 -17.04 -1.42 19.84
CA ILE A 104 -16.21 -1.34 18.64
C ILE A 104 -16.86 -2.05 17.45
N LEU A 105 -17.40 -3.26 17.66
CA LEU A 105 -18.10 -3.98 16.61
C LEU A 105 -19.35 -3.21 16.14
N MET A 106 -20.13 -2.69 17.10
CA MET A 106 -21.34 -1.90 16.86
C MET A 106 -21.12 -0.69 15.94
N GLN A 107 -19.94 -0.04 15.98
CA GLN A 107 -19.64 1.11 15.13
C GLN A 107 -19.82 0.82 13.62
N ALA A 108 -19.62 -0.43 13.19
CA ALA A 108 -19.75 -0.82 11.78
C ALA A 108 -21.13 -1.38 11.39
N TYR A 109 -21.98 -1.68 12.37
CA TYR A 109 -23.25 -2.39 12.15
C TYR A 109 -24.48 -1.69 12.75
N SER A 110 -24.30 -0.60 13.49
CA SER A 110 -25.38 0.19 14.07
C SER A 110 -26.40 0.60 13.00
N GLY A 111 -27.68 0.36 13.29
CA GLY A 111 -28.80 0.68 12.39
C GLY A 111 -28.95 -0.29 11.20
N THR A 112 -28.20 -1.40 11.18
CA THR A 112 -28.33 -2.44 10.14
C THR A 112 -29.05 -3.67 10.68
N ALA A 113 -29.60 -4.50 9.79
CA ALA A 113 -30.17 -5.79 10.18
C ALA A 113 -29.17 -6.72 10.90
N ARG A 114 -27.86 -6.47 10.76
CA ARG A 114 -26.78 -7.25 11.39
C ARG A 114 -26.52 -6.87 12.85
N GLU A 115 -27.07 -5.75 13.34
CA GLU A 115 -26.93 -5.31 14.73
C GLU A 115 -27.44 -6.35 15.74
N GLN A 116 -28.50 -7.09 15.40
CA GLN A 116 -29.04 -8.14 16.26
C GLN A 116 -28.12 -9.35 16.40
N LEU A 117 -27.15 -9.52 15.49
CA LEU A 117 -26.22 -10.66 15.51
C LEU A 117 -25.11 -10.48 16.56
N ILE A 118 -24.83 -9.25 16.99
CA ILE A 118 -23.67 -8.92 17.83
C ILE A 118 -24.01 -8.73 19.31
N GLN A 119 -25.13 -9.29 19.74
CA GLN A 119 -25.61 -9.17 21.12
C GLN A 119 -24.91 -10.12 22.09
N ASP A 120 -24.45 -11.29 21.62
CA ASP A 120 -23.75 -12.28 22.42
C ASP A 120 -22.26 -11.96 22.51
N GLY A 121 -21.83 -11.42 23.66
CA GLY A 121 -20.45 -11.04 23.93
C GLY A 121 -19.47 -12.20 24.01
N SER A 122 -19.93 -13.45 24.08
CA SER A 122 -19.06 -14.63 24.08
C SER A 122 -18.51 -14.97 22.68
N GLN A 123 -19.12 -14.39 21.64
CA GLN A 123 -18.78 -14.66 20.23
C GLN A 123 -17.66 -13.77 19.70
N TYR A 124 -17.07 -12.91 20.52
CA TYR A 124 -15.97 -12.09 20.08
C TYR A 124 -15.04 -11.68 21.21
N THR A 125 -13.79 -11.39 20.87
CA THR A 125 -12.77 -10.92 21.79
C THR A 125 -11.98 -9.80 21.14
N LEU A 126 -11.76 -8.72 21.90
CA LEU A 126 -10.92 -7.61 21.48
C LEU A 126 -9.52 -7.78 22.07
N ILE A 127 -8.53 -7.64 21.21
CA ILE A 127 -7.11 -7.67 21.54
C ILE A 127 -6.50 -6.34 21.08
N GLU A 128 -5.73 -5.69 21.94
CA GLU A 128 -4.84 -4.60 21.54
C GLU A 128 -3.48 -5.23 21.18
N THR A 129 -3.15 -5.29 19.89
CA THR A 129 -1.93 -5.97 19.40
C THR A 129 -0.70 -5.09 19.53
N SER A 130 -0.89 -3.78 19.42
CA SER A 130 0.07 -2.74 19.75
C SER A 130 -0.70 -1.48 20.17
N ASN A 131 0.01 -0.46 20.63
CA ASN A 131 -0.60 0.77 21.14
C ASN A 131 -1.66 1.33 20.16
N GLY A 132 -2.94 1.24 20.50
CA GLY A 132 -4.04 1.75 19.67
C GLY A 132 -4.34 0.97 18.40
N MET A 133 -3.74 -0.21 18.19
CA MET A 133 -4.11 -1.16 17.14
C MET A 133 -4.94 -2.29 17.73
N TYR A 134 -6.12 -2.49 17.16
CA TYR A 134 -7.08 -3.43 17.68
C TYR A 134 -7.38 -4.55 16.69
N GLN A 135 -7.43 -5.76 17.23
CA GLN A 135 -7.87 -6.96 16.55
C GLN A 135 -9.11 -7.51 17.26
N LEU A 136 -10.14 -7.78 16.48
CA LEU A 136 -11.40 -8.35 16.95
C LEU A 136 -11.50 -9.77 16.40
N LEU A 137 -11.27 -10.74 17.27
CA LEU A 137 -11.45 -12.16 16.98
C LEU A 137 -12.95 -12.45 17.08
N VAL A 138 -13.59 -12.89 16.00
CA VAL A 138 -15.02 -13.17 15.95
C VAL A 138 -15.24 -14.64 15.69
N ASP A 139 -16.12 -15.29 16.45
CA ASP A 139 -16.56 -16.65 16.19
C ASP A 139 -16.86 -16.87 14.69
N SER A 140 -16.36 -17.98 14.15
CA SER A 140 -16.41 -18.24 12.71
C SER A 140 -17.84 -18.19 12.13
N HIS A 141 -18.85 -18.64 12.89
CA HIS A 141 -20.24 -18.62 12.41
C HIS A 141 -20.84 -17.22 12.45
N LEU A 142 -20.53 -16.44 13.50
CA LEU A 142 -20.91 -15.03 13.55
C LEU A 142 -20.22 -14.23 12.43
N PHE A 143 -18.92 -14.43 12.23
CA PHE A 143 -18.15 -13.75 11.19
C PHE A 143 -18.78 -13.97 9.81
N GLU A 144 -19.10 -15.21 9.44
CA GLU A 144 -19.72 -15.53 8.15
C GLU A 144 -21.05 -14.80 7.94
N LYS A 145 -21.86 -14.63 9.00
CA LYS A 145 -23.12 -13.85 8.91
C LYS A 145 -22.86 -12.36 8.73
N LEU A 146 -21.81 -11.83 9.35
CA LEU A 146 -21.44 -10.42 9.27
C LEU A 146 -20.78 -10.07 7.93
N ARG A 147 -19.91 -10.95 7.42
CA ARG A 147 -19.09 -10.80 6.21
C ARG A 147 -18.95 -12.14 5.47
N PRO A 148 -19.97 -12.54 4.70
CA PRO A 148 -19.92 -13.79 3.95
C PRO A 148 -18.74 -13.82 2.96
N GLY A 149 -18.04 -14.95 2.89
CA GLY A 149 -16.98 -15.18 1.89
C GLY A 149 -15.65 -14.46 2.11
N VAL A 150 -15.44 -13.78 3.24
CA VAL A 150 -14.22 -13.01 3.55
C VAL A 150 -13.41 -13.69 4.67
N GLN A 151 -12.08 -13.70 4.61
CA GLN A 151 -11.23 -14.33 5.65
C GLN A 151 -10.81 -13.35 6.77
N GLY A 152 -10.58 -12.09 6.43
CA GLY A 152 -10.26 -10.99 7.34
C GLY A 152 -10.80 -9.66 6.81
N LEU A 153 -10.94 -8.66 7.66
CA LEU A 153 -11.42 -7.35 7.24
C LEU A 153 -10.87 -6.22 8.11
N ALA A 154 -10.25 -5.24 7.49
CA ALA A 154 -9.98 -3.94 8.05
C ALA A 154 -11.26 -3.11 8.07
N VAL A 155 -11.81 -2.92 9.27
CA VAL A 155 -12.95 -2.05 9.50
C VAL A 155 -12.44 -0.65 9.77
N LYS A 156 -12.75 0.27 8.85
CA LYS A 156 -12.38 1.68 8.94
C LYS A 156 -13.62 2.50 9.31
N VAL A 157 -13.61 3.11 10.50
CA VAL A 157 -14.75 3.90 11.00
C VAL A 157 -14.36 5.38 11.05
N PRO A 158 -15.04 6.26 10.30
CA PRO A 158 -14.83 7.71 10.42
C PRO A 158 -15.11 8.19 11.84
N ASN A 159 -14.16 8.90 12.45
CA ASN A 159 -14.25 9.39 13.84
C ASN A 159 -14.48 8.28 14.89
N GLY A 160 -14.07 7.05 14.58
CA GLY A 160 -14.22 5.90 15.45
C GLY A 160 -12.90 5.14 15.62
N ILE A 161 -13.02 3.91 16.12
CA ILE A 161 -11.88 2.99 16.20
C ILE A 161 -11.87 2.14 14.93
N SER A 162 -10.78 2.23 14.18
CA SER A 162 -10.47 1.30 13.10
C SER A 162 -9.80 0.05 13.67
N TYR A 163 -10.16 -1.12 13.16
CA TYR A 163 -9.72 -2.40 13.71
C TYR A 163 -9.68 -3.49 12.64
N ILE A 164 -8.94 -4.55 12.94
CA ILE A 164 -8.83 -5.75 12.12
C ILE A 164 -9.81 -6.78 12.68
N MET A 165 -10.81 -7.17 11.89
CA MET A 165 -11.73 -8.23 12.22
C MET A 165 -11.27 -9.52 11.56
N ILE A 166 -11.01 -10.56 12.34
CA ILE A 166 -10.66 -11.88 11.80
C ILE A 166 -11.52 -12.99 12.41
N ARG A 167 -11.65 -14.09 11.67
CA ARG A 167 -12.29 -15.29 12.16
C ARG A 167 -11.49 -15.89 13.31
N ASP A 168 -12.19 -16.28 14.35
CA ASP A 168 -11.66 -17.06 15.45
C ASP A 168 -11.78 -18.54 15.10
N TYR A 169 -10.63 -19.17 14.86
CA TYR A 169 -10.52 -20.54 14.38
C TYR A 169 -10.24 -21.54 15.52
N LYS A 170 -10.86 -21.38 16.70
CA LYS A 170 -10.67 -22.22 17.91
C LYS A 170 -10.59 -23.74 17.70
N ASN A 171 -11.07 -24.27 16.57
CA ASN A 171 -11.11 -25.70 16.22
C ASN A 171 -10.37 -26.10 14.92
N LYS A 172 -9.47 -25.25 14.39
CA LYS A 172 -8.64 -25.59 13.22
C LYS A 172 -7.23 -26.02 13.66
N SER A 173 -6.51 -26.71 12.77
CA SER A 173 -5.11 -27.07 13.04
C SER A 173 -4.27 -25.81 13.19
N ASN A 174 -3.30 -25.84 14.11
CA ASN A 174 -2.38 -24.71 14.33
C ASN A 174 -1.68 -24.26 13.04
N GLU A 175 -1.38 -25.18 12.12
CA GLU A 175 -0.77 -24.86 10.83
C GLU A 175 -1.70 -24.07 9.91
N PHE A 176 -2.98 -24.43 9.83
CA PHE A 176 -3.98 -23.69 9.06
C PHE A 176 -4.19 -22.28 9.64
N ILE A 177 -4.31 -22.19 10.96
CA ILE A 177 -4.45 -20.92 11.68
C ILE A 177 -3.23 -20.03 11.42
N ARG A 178 -2.02 -20.59 11.53
CA ARG A 178 -0.78 -19.87 11.31
C ARG A 178 -0.71 -19.32 9.89
N ARG A 179 -0.99 -20.14 8.88
CA ARG A 179 -0.95 -19.70 7.46
C ARG A 179 -1.94 -18.57 7.19
N GLU A 180 -3.19 -18.71 7.62
CA GLU A 180 -4.20 -17.67 7.39
C GLU A 180 -3.89 -16.39 8.18
N GLN A 181 -3.32 -16.50 9.39
CA GLN A 181 -2.96 -15.35 10.21
C GLN A 181 -1.62 -14.70 9.82
N GLU A 182 -0.73 -15.44 9.14
CA GLU A 182 0.54 -14.96 8.62
C GLU A 182 0.32 -13.96 7.48
N GLU A 183 -0.63 -14.26 6.56
CA GLU A 183 -0.99 -13.34 5.46
C GLU A 183 -2.04 -12.31 5.89
N ASN A 184 -3.19 -12.75 6.42
CA ASN A 184 -4.35 -11.86 6.58
C ASN A 184 -4.11 -10.75 7.62
N ILE A 185 -3.40 -11.01 8.72
CA ILE A 185 -3.21 -9.97 9.75
C ILE A 185 -2.37 -8.82 9.20
N PRO A 186 -1.15 -9.03 8.63
CA PRO A 186 -0.41 -7.96 7.96
C PRO A 186 -1.20 -7.29 6.82
N HIS A 187 -1.95 -8.06 6.02
CA HIS A 187 -2.80 -7.55 4.94
C HIS A 187 -3.84 -6.55 5.45
N GLU A 188 -4.60 -6.92 6.47
CA GLU A 188 -5.62 -6.02 7.05
C GLU A 188 -4.99 -4.86 7.84
N THR A 189 -3.84 -5.08 8.49
CA THR A 189 -3.09 -4.00 9.14
C THR A 189 -2.66 -2.94 8.14
N HIS A 190 -2.21 -3.34 6.95
CA HIS A 190 -1.92 -2.41 5.86
C HIS A 190 -3.12 -1.52 5.58
N HIS A 191 -4.30 -2.10 5.35
CA HIS A 191 -5.50 -1.32 5.02
C HIS A 191 -5.91 -0.30 6.10
N VAL A 192 -5.60 -0.56 7.37
CA VAL A 192 -5.80 0.40 8.48
C VAL A 192 -4.78 1.53 8.40
N ILE A 193 -3.48 1.20 8.35
CA ILE A 193 -2.39 2.18 8.29
C ILE A 193 -2.47 3.06 7.05
N TRP A 194 -2.73 2.43 5.89
CA TRP A 194 -2.92 3.11 4.62
C TRP A 194 -4.18 3.99 4.62
N GLY A 195 -5.20 3.59 5.38
CA GLY A 195 -6.38 4.41 5.65
C GLY A 195 -6.01 5.73 6.36
N PHE A 196 -5.16 5.68 7.38
CA PHE A 196 -4.67 6.88 8.08
C PHE A 196 -3.85 7.78 7.16
N ALA A 197 -2.93 7.21 6.38
CA ALA A 197 -2.13 7.96 5.42
C ALA A 197 -3.00 8.69 4.38
N ARG A 198 -4.10 8.07 3.93
CA ARG A 198 -5.08 8.70 3.03
C ARG A 198 -5.89 9.79 3.70
N GLN A 199 -6.31 9.59 4.95
CA GLN A 199 -7.01 10.62 5.71
C GLN A 199 -6.16 11.88 5.88
N ASP A 200 -4.84 11.70 6.05
CA ASP A 200 -3.87 12.78 6.18
C ASP A 200 -3.35 13.30 4.82
N LYS A 201 -3.90 12.81 3.70
CA LYS A 201 -3.53 13.17 2.32
C LYS A 201 -2.04 13.01 2.00
N LEU A 202 -1.40 12.01 2.61
CA LEU A 202 0.00 11.68 2.33
C LEU A 202 0.17 10.95 1.00
N VAL A 203 -0.91 10.32 0.53
CA VAL A 203 -0.97 9.58 -0.72
C VAL A 203 -2.20 10.04 -1.49
N GLU A 204 -1.99 10.45 -2.75
CA GLU A 204 -3.02 10.99 -3.62
C GLU A 204 -2.96 10.31 -4.98
N THR A 205 -4.12 10.15 -5.62
CA THR A 205 -4.25 9.62 -6.97
C THR A 205 -4.50 10.76 -7.96
N GLN A 206 -3.89 10.67 -9.14
CA GLN A 206 -3.97 11.65 -10.21
C GLN A 206 -4.38 10.95 -11.51
N GLU A 207 -5.62 10.46 -11.53
CA GLU A 207 -6.22 9.90 -12.74
C GLU A 207 -7.08 10.94 -13.47
N SER A 208 -7.26 10.74 -14.76
CA SER A 208 -8.04 11.63 -15.64
C SER A 208 -9.51 11.79 -15.23
N HIS A 209 -10.07 10.79 -14.53
CA HIS A 209 -11.47 10.75 -14.13
C HIS A 209 -11.63 10.36 -12.65
N PRO A 210 -12.61 10.93 -11.89
CA PRO A 210 -12.81 10.61 -10.48
C PRO A 210 -13.07 9.12 -10.18
N GLU A 211 -13.84 8.43 -11.01
CA GLU A 211 -14.06 6.98 -10.82
C GLU A 211 -12.81 6.16 -11.15
N MET A 212 -11.97 6.63 -12.07
CA MET A 212 -10.67 6.00 -12.33
C MET A 212 -9.72 6.21 -11.14
N SER A 213 -9.72 7.42 -10.56
CA SER A 213 -9.00 7.70 -9.31
C SER A 213 -9.43 6.75 -8.19
N LYS A 214 -10.74 6.50 -8.04
CA LYS A 214 -11.25 5.51 -7.08
C LYS A 214 -10.81 4.09 -7.42
N ALA A 215 -10.82 3.71 -8.69
CA ALA A 215 -10.37 2.40 -9.15
C ALA A 215 -8.88 2.19 -8.83
N TYR A 216 -8.02 3.12 -9.24
CA TYR A 216 -6.58 3.05 -8.98
C TYR A 216 -6.27 3.12 -7.48
N SER A 217 -6.95 3.98 -6.73
CA SER A 217 -6.81 4.04 -5.27
C SER A 217 -7.10 2.67 -4.63
N ARG A 218 -8.17 1.98 -5.02
CA ARG A 218 -8.44 0.62 -4.51
C ARG A 218 -7.41 -0.40 -4.96
N PHE A 219 -7.01 -0.32 -6.22
CA PHE A 219 -5.99 -1.20 -6.77
C PHE A 219 -4.67 -1.11 -6.01
N GLN A 220 -4.20 0.12 -5.75
CA GLN A 220 -2.97 0.40 -5.02
C GLN A 220 -3.02 -0.07 -3.56
N ASP A 221 -4.15 0.14 -2.88
CA ASP A 221 -4.38 -0.33 -1.49
C ASP A 221 -4.23 -1.85 -1.40
N GLU A 222 -4.89 -2.59 -2.30
CA GLU A 222 -4.80 -4.05 -2.31
C GLU A 222 -3.43 -4.56 -2.74
N LEU A 223 -2.82 -3.97 -3.77
CA LEU A 223 -1.50 -4.40 -4.25
C LEU A 223 -0.44 -4.25 -3.15
N LEU A 224 -0.45 -3.13 -2.43
CA LEU A 224 0.47 -2.92 -1.31
C LEU A 224 0.19 -3.90 -0.16
N ALA A 225 -1.08 -4.14 0.17
CA ALA A 225 -1.47 -5.13 1.17
C ALA A 225 -0.93 -6.52 0.84
N LYS A 226 -1.00 -6.94 -0.42
CA LYS A 226 -0.44 -8.21 -0.90
C LYS A 226 1.08 -8.22 -0.88
N ALA A 227 1.72 -7.17 -1.36
CA ALA A 227 3.17 -7.04 -1.38
C ALA A 227 3.80 -7.08 0.03
N CYS A 228 3.13 -6.54 1.05
CA CYS A 228 3.63 -6.57 2.43
C CYS A 228 3.22 -7.79 3.25
N SER A 229 2.21 -8.56 2.80
CA SER A 229 1.73 -9.77 3.50
C SER A 229 2.23 -11.08 2.91
N GLY A 230 2.93 -11.04 1.76
CA GLY A 230 3.40 -12.22 1.05
C GLY A 230 2.30 -12.91 0.23
N GLY A 231 1.19 -12.22 -0.03
CA GLY A 231 0.14 -12.69 -0.94
C GLY A 231 0.49 -12.44 -2.41
N SER A 232 -0.25 -13.09 -3.32
CA SER A 232 -0.07 -12.89 -4.76
C SER A 232 -0.26 -11.43 -5.15
N LEU A 233 0.67 -10.91 -5.97
CA LEU A 233 0.61 -9.53 -6.49
C LEU A 233 -0.62 -9.34 -7.40
N VAL A 234 -1.68 -8.76 -6.85
CA VAL A 234 -2.93 -8.47 -7.55
C VAL A 234 -3.59 -7.26 -6.87
N GLY A 235 -4.34 -6.48 -7.65
CA GLY A 235 -5.24 -5.47 -7.13
C GLY A 235 -6.63 -5.60 -7.71
N TYR A 236 -7.61 -4.92 -7.10
CA TYR A 236 -8.97 -4.83 -7.63
C TYR A 236 -9.48 -3.39 -7.60
N SER A 237 -10.41 -3.09 -8.51
CA SER A 237 -11.07 -1.78 -8.54
C SER A 237 -12.26 -1.73 -7.59
N HIS A 238 -12.75 -0.53 -7.31
CA HIS A 238 -13.95 -0.31 -6.52
C HIS A 238 -15.23 -0.96 -7.12
N LEU A 239 -15.24 -1.29 -8.42
CA LEU A 239 -16.37 -1.97 -9.06
C LEU A 239 -16.61 -3.37 -8.47
N SER A 240 -15.53 -4.07 -8.09
CA SER A 240 -15.61 -5.40 -7.46
C SER A 240 -16.28 -5.38 -6.07
N MET A 241 -16.38 -4.20 -5.46
CA MET A 241 -16.98 -4.00 -4.14
C MET A 241 -18.45 -3.56 -4.21
N MET A 242 -18.96 -3.26 -5.41
CA MET A 242 -20.36 -2.89 -5.59
C MET A 242 -21.26 -4.11 -5.48
N ASP A 243 -22.45 -3.93 -4.92
CA ASP A 243 -23.49 -4.94 -5.06
C ASP A 243 -23.97 -5.04 -6.52
N ALA A 244 -24.62 -6.16 -6.86
CA ALA A 244 -25.02 -6.46 -8.23
C ALA A 244 -25.94 -5.38 -8.84
N LYS A 245 -26.77 -4.72 -8.02
CA LYS A 245 -27.69 -3.68 -8.50
C LYS A 245 -26.92 -2.39 -8.80
N ALA A 246 -26.07 -1.95 -7.86
CA ALA A 246 -25.23 -0.76 -8.02
C ALA A 246 -24.29 -0.91 -9.23
N LEU A 247 -23.69 -2.09 -9.42
CA LEU A 247 -22.82 -2.37 -10.56
C LEU A 247 -23.59 -2.32 -11.88
N ALA A 248 -24.80 -2.89 -11.93
CA ALA A 248 -25.65 -2.84 -13.13
C ALA A 248 -26.05 -1.39 -13.47
N GLU A 249 -26.46 -0.60 -12.47
CA GLU A 249 -26.78 0.81 -12.66
C GLU A 249 -25.57 1.63 -13.13
N PHE A 250 -24.39 1.39 -12.55
CA PHE A 250 -23.16 2.06 -12.97
C PHE A 250 -22.80 1.73 -14.42
N THR A 251 -22.85 0.44 -14.77
CA THR A 251 -22.53 -0.06 -16.12
C THR A 251 -23.49 0.49 -17.16
N GLN A 252 -24.78 0.60 -16.84
CA GLN A 252 -25.77 1.17 -17.74
C GLN A 252 -25.56 2.68 -17.96
N LYS A 253 -25.18 3.42 -16.90
CA LYS A 253 -24.97 4.88 -16.97
C LYS A 253 -23.64 5.26 -17.60
N ASN A 254 -22.60 4.45 -17.40
CA ASN A 254 -21.22 4.76 -17.83
C ASN A 254 -20.54 3.54 -18.48
N PRO A 255 -21.06 3.02 -19.61
CA PRO A 255 -20.57 1.76 -20.19
C PRO A 255 -19.09 1.83 -20.59
N GLU A 256 -18.66 2.92 -21.23
CA GLU A 256 -17.27 3.10 -21.68
C GLU A 256 -16.29 3.19 -20.52
N LEU A 257 -16.61 3.99 -19.49
CA LEU A 257 -15.79 4.13 -18.29
C LEU A 257 -15.71 2.82 -17.49
N CYS A 258 -16.82 2.07 -17.41
CA CYS A 258 -16.83 0.74 -16.79
C CYS A 258 -15.87 -0.22 -17.52
N GLN A 259 -15.94 -0.24 -18.86
CA GLN A 259 -15.03 -1.04 -19.68
C GLN A 259 -13.57 -0.59 -19.53
N GLU A 260 -13.31 0.72 -19.46
CA GLU A 260 -11.97 1.28 -19.26
C GLU A 260 -11.38 0.86 -17.91
N ILE A 261 -12.15 0.98 -16.82
CA ILE A 261 -11.71 0.54 -15.48
C ILE A 261 -11.36 -0.95 -15.48
N TYR A 262 -12.21 -1.81 -16.06
CA TYR A 262 -11.92 -3.23 -16.17
C TYR A 262 -10.68 -3.50 -17.01
N SER A 263 -10.52 -2.81 -18.15
CA SER A 263 -9.37 -2.95 -19.04
C SER A 263 -8.06 -2.61 -18.32
N GLN A 264 -8.00 -1.44 -17.66
CA GLN A 264 -6.82 -1.01 -16.92
C GLN A 264 -6.47 -1.97 -15.77
N THR A 265 -7.48 -2.36 -14.98
CA THR A 265 -7.29 -3.30 -13.86
C THR A 265 -6.77 -4.65 -14.35
N ASN A 266 -7.38 -5.21 -15.41
CA ASN A 266 -6.99 -6.51 -15.96
C ASN A 266 -5.61 -6.46 -16.63
N ALA A 267 -5.31 -5.39 -17.37
CA ALA A 267 -4.00 -5.20 -17.99
C ALA A 267 -2.89 -5.10 -16.93
N MET A 268 -3.12 -4.35 -15.86
CA MET A 268 -2.16 -4.25 -14.76
C MET A 268 -2.00 -5.59 -14.02
N ASN A 269 -3.09 -6.29 -13.70
CA ASN A 269 -3.00 -7.61 -13.07
C ASN A 269 -2.28 -8.65 -13.95
N THR A 270 -2.50 -8.61 -15.27
CA THR A 270 -1.76 -9.46 -16.21
C THR A 270 -0.26 -9.15 -16.15
N TYR A 271 0.09 -7.87 -16.11
CA TYR A 271 1.49 -7.46 -15.98
C TYR A 271 2.10 -7.86 -14.62
N LEU A 272 1.34 -7.76 -13.52
CA LEU A 272 1.79 -8.18 -12.18
C LEU A 272 2.05 -9.68 -12.09
N VAL A 273 1.33 -10.52 -12.84
CA VAL A 273 1.65 -11.96 -12.95
C VAL A 273 3.05 -12.18 -13.50
N ASP A 274 3.46 -11.39 -14.52
CA ASP A 274 4.80 -11.47 -15.09
C ASP A 274 5.87 -10.90 -14.14
N VAL A 275 5.55 -9.81 -13.43
CA VAL A 275 6.40 -9.26 -12.37
C VAL A 275 6.65 -10.31 -11.28
N SER A 276 5.57 -10.89 -10.73
CA SER A 276 5.66 -11.91 -9.67
C SER A 276 6.44 -13.14 -10.12
N ARG A 277 6.19 -13.64 -11.34
CA ARG A 277 6.99 -14.75 -11.91
C ARG A 277 8.48 -14.39 -11.98
N THR A 278 8.80 -13.17 -12.36
CA THR A 278 10.19 -12.73 -12.48
C THR A 278 10.86 -12.62 -11.11
N ILE A 279 10.19 -12.05 -10.11
CA ILE A 279 10.64 -11.99 -8.72
C ILE A 279 10.89 -13.40 -8.18
N GLN A 280 9.94 -14.31 -8.36
CA GLN A 280 10.06 -15.71 -7.90
C GLN A 280 11.27 -16.43 -8.49
N ASN A 281 11.69 -16.06 -9.71
CA ASN A 281 12.87 -16.62 -10.37
C ASN A 281 14.21 -15.99 -9.93
N CYS A 282 14.21 -14.92 -9.15
CA CYS A 282 15.41 -14.28 -8.64
C CYS A 282 15.76 -14.77 -7.22
N GLU A 283 17.05 -14.87 -6.89
CA GLU A 283 17.50 -15.37 -5.58
C GLU A 283 17.19 -14.40 -4.43
N ASN A 284 17.43 -13.11 -4.66
CA ASN A 284 17.43 -12.08 -3.61
C ASN A 284 16.38 -10.98 -3.86
N VAL A 285 15.30 -11.29 -4.58
CA VAL A 285 14.22 -10.34 -4.84
C VAL A 285 12.94 -10.90 -4.24
N VAL A 286 12.18 -10.04 -3.57
CA VAL A 286 10.93 -10.40 -2.88
C VAL A 286 9.82 -9.45 -3.29
N ASP A 287 8.56 -9.85 -3.07
CA ASP A 287 7.40 -9.06 -3.47
C ASP A 287 7.36 -7.68 -2.77
N SER A 288 7.89 -7.55 -1.55
CA SER A 288 7.99 -6.26 -0.86
C SER A 288 8.92 -5.26 -1.56
N ASP A 289 9.79 -5.71 -2.47
CA ASP A 289 10.67 -4.83 -3.25
C ASP A 289 9.89 -3.95 -4.24
N ILE A 290 8.58 -4.18 -4.48
CA ILE A 290 7.76 -3.30 -5.34
C ILE A 290 7.03 -2.19 -4.58
N ILE A 291 7.10 -2.18 -3.25
CA ILE A 291 6.30 -1.29 -2.39
C ILE A 291 6.58 0.18 -2.72
N LEU A 292 7.85 0.60 -2.81
CA LEU A 292 8.19 1.99 -3.05
C LEU A 292 7.68 2.48 -4.42
N ALA A 293 7.90 1.68 -5.47
CA ALA A 293 7.42 1.96 -6.82
C ALA A 293 5.89 2.15 -6.84
N THR A 294 5.18 1.33 -6.05
CA THR A 294 3.72 1.35 -5.93
C THR A 294 3.21 2.52 -5.07
N MET A 295 3.91 2.89 -4.00
CA MET A 295 3.53 4.03 -3.16
C MET A 295 3.68 5.35 -3.90
N LYS A 296 4.71 5.47 -4.75
CA LYS A 296 5.01 6.71 -5.49
C LYS A 296 4.09 6.95 -6.67
N SER A 297 3.48 5.91 -7.23
CA SER A 297 2.62 6.04 -8.41
C SER A 297 1.24 6.59 -8.06
N ARG A 298 0.77 7.54 -8.86
CA ARG A 298 -0.52 8.23 -8.68
C ARG A 298 -1.58 7.79 -9.68
N SER A 299 -1.20 7.00 -10.68
CA SER A 299 -2.08 6.44 -11.70
C SER A 299 -1.65 5.02 -12.11
N PHE A 300 -2.50 4.32 -12.85
CA PHE A 300 -2.16 3.04 -13.48
C PHE A 300 -0.95 3.15 -14.40
N ASP A 301 -0.83 4.23 -15.17
CA ASP A 301 0.29 4.44 -16.10
C ASP A 301 1.60 4.69 -15.35
N GLU A 302 1.57 5.52 -14.29
CA GLU A 302 2.75 5.73 -13.45
C GLU A 302 3.18 4.45 -12.75
N LEU A 303 2.23 3.65 -12.24
CA LEU A 303 2.53 2.36 -11.64
C LEU A 303 3.22 1.43 -12.65
N ARG A 304 2.69 1.37 -13.88
CA ARG A 304 3.28 0.55 -14.94
C ARG A 304 4.72 0.97 -15.24
N ASN A 305 4.95 2.27 -15.41
CA ASN A 305 6.27 2.81 -15.73
C ASN A 305 7.27 2.56 -14.59
N ASN A 306 6.87 2.84 -13.34
CA ASN A 306 7.73 2.59 -12.18
C ASN A 306 8.11 1.11 -12.05
N LEU A 307 7.15 0.20 -12.26
CA LEU A 307 7.42 -1.23 -12.25
C LEU A 307 8.30 -1.65 -13.43
N GLN A 308 8.10 -1.12 -14.63
CA GLN A 308 8.95 -1.41 -15.78
C GLN A 308 10.40 -1.03 -15.54
N GLU A 309 10.65 0.16 -14.97
CA GLU A 309 11.98 0.61 -14.58
C GLU A 309 12.62 -0.32 -13.55
N LEU A 310 11.88 -0.66 -12.49
CA LEU A 310 12.34 -1.61 -11.47
C LEU A 310 12.64 -3.00 -12.06
N MET A 311 11.81 -3.45 -13.00
CA MET A 311 11.98 -4.75 -13.65
C MET A 311 13.25 -4.84 -14.50
N VAL A 312 13.78 -3.71 -15.01
CA VAL A 312 15.09 -3.72 -15.70
C VAL A 312 16.19 -4.17 -14.74
N GLU A 313 16.21 -3.65 -13.52
CA GLU A 313 17.19 -4.01 -12.50
C GLU A 313 16.96 -5.42 -11.92
N ILE A 314 15.70 -5.81 -11.68
CA ILE A 314 15.35 -7.17 -11.21
C ILE A 314 15.80 -8.24 -12.23
N ASN A 315 15.70 -7.94 -13.53
CA ASN A 315 16.12 -8.87 -14.57
C ASN A 315 17.64 -9.10 -14.63
N GLN A 316 18.41 -8.17 -14.08
CA GLN A 316 19.87 -8.28 -13.96
C GLN A 316 20.30 -9.05 -12.71
N GLN A 317 19.38 -9.35 -11.78
CA GLN A 317 19.69 -10.10 -10.57
C GLN A 317 19.96 -11.58 -10.85
N PRO A 318 20.81 -12.24 -10.02
CA PRO A 318 21.02 -13.67 -10.08
C PRO A 318 19.71 -14.44 -10.05
N LYS A 319 19.56 -15.37 -11.02
CA LYS A 319 18.41 -16.25 -11.10
C LYS A 319 18.63 -17.47 -10.23
N LYS A 320 17.56 -17.94 -9.58
CA LYS A 320 17.58 -19.21 -8.85
C LYS A 320 18.01 -20.33 -9.80
N PRO A 321 18.86 -21.27 -9.35
CA PRO A 321 19.17 -22.44 -10.15
C PRO A 321 17.89 -23.17 -10.50
N ALA A 322 17.78 -23.61 -11.77
CA ALA A 322 16.64 -24.41 -12.19
C ALA A 322 16.51 -25.61 -11.26
N ALA A 323 15.30 -25.84 -10.72
CA ALA A 323 15.03 -26.99 -9.88
C ALA A 323 15.51 -28.24 -10.63
N THR A 324 16.40 -29.02 -10.00
CA THR A 324 16.88 -30.26 -10.60
C THR A 324 15.65 -31.14 -10.85
N PRO A 325 15.37 -31.55 -12.09
CA PRO A 325 14.24 -32.42 -12.35
C PRO A 325 14.40 -33.67 -11.48
N LEU A 326 13.37 -34.00 -10.69
CA LEU A 326 13.36 -35.23 -9.91
C LEU A 326 13.66 -36.40 -10.86
N PRO A 327 14.59 -37.29 -10.53
CA PRO A 327 14.94 -38.40 -11.40
C PRO A 327 13.68 -39.21 -11.71
N SER A 328 13.47 -39.49 -13.00
CA SER A 328 12.29 -40.15 -13.58
C SER A 328 12.13 -41.63 -13.19
N SER A 329 12.76 -42.08 -12.10
CA SER A 329 12.73 -43.46 -11.63
C SER A 329 11.75 -43.64 -10.47
N TRP A 330 10.47 -43.50 -10.76
CA TRP A 330 9.40 -44.25 -10.07
C TRP A 330 8.47 -44.85 -11.12
N ASN A 331 9.04 -45.69 -11.99
CA ASN A 331 8.28 -46.76 -12.62
C ASN A 331 8.06 -47.83 -11.54
N VAL A 332 6.94 -47.73 -10.82
CA VAL A 332 6.42 -48.86 -10.06
C VAL A 332 5.70 -49.75 -11.08
N VAL A 333 6.29 -50.93 -11.31
CA VAL A 333 5.70 -52.05 -12.06
C VAL A 333 4.53 -52.62 -11.27
#